data_AF-A0A0V1N6S6-F1
#
_entry.id   AF-A0A0V1N6S6-F1
#
_cell.length_a   1.000
_cell.length_b   1.000
_cell.length_c   1.000
_cell.angle_alpha   90.00
_cell.angle_beta   90.00
_cell.angle_gamma   90.00
#
_symmetry.space_group_name_H-M   'P 1'
#
loop_
_entity.id
_entity.type
_entity.pdbx_description
1 polymer ?
#
loop_
_entity_poly.entity_id
_entity_poly.type
_entity_poly.pdbx_seq_one_letter_code
_entity_poly.pdbx_strand_id
1 'polypeptide(L)'
;MASAKIRGLISYVKANPKEWRDYFTSTHFWGPVVNFSLPLAAFRDMTQKPDIISGRMTFALSLYSLMFMRFAWKVQPRNLLLLFCHSLNETAQLIQGYRFYKFHYGSSCFNKSISESGEDNANDIDVDHAENFDDHHVACVLFSYYRNTFISCFVGRRTKMGPKKMQKGKKVAEMPAALKKKVVEPKKKPNPLFEPRPKNFGIGQDIQPKRDVSRFVRWPKYIVLQRQLAILYKRLKVPPAINQFRFALDRPTTSQVLRLLRKYRPETKRAKLKRLKSRAAKQAKGKEDAPSKRPPVVRFGVNTVTTLVEQKKAQLVIIAHDVDPIEIVVFLPALCRKMGVPYCIIRSKARLGKIVNRKTTSCLALQHINPEDRNSLAKIVEVVKTNFNDRFDEIMTSDNIPKDFRNLRACLVCSMIKSIDQFESQGCDNCEQFLSMKHDRDKVYDCTSANFDGMIFLTDPDDSWVGRWQMISKKKIGIYAISVSGTLPNAIVSEIRAMGMHYKPYMRDTTSKV
;
A
#
# COMPACT_ATOMS: atom_id res chain seq x y z
N MET A 1 38.85 -15.56 9.43
CA MET A 1 38.40 -15.11 8.08
C MET A 1 38.90 -13.71 7.69
N ALA A 2 38.98 -12.71 8.58
CA ALA A 2 39.45 -11.36 8.23
C ALA A 2 40.93 -11.32 7.77
N SER A 3 41.82 -12.07 8.44
CA SER A 3 43.26 -12.11 8.11
C SER A 3 43.59 -12.67 6.71
N ALA A 4 42.76 -13.58 6.17
CA ALA A 4 42.97 -14.14 4.84
C ALA A 4 42.58 -13.16 3.72
N LYS A 5 41.49 -12.39 3.92
CA LYS A 5 41.07 -11.35 2.98
C LYS A 5 42.04 -10.17 2.95
N ILE A 6 42.60 -9.80 4.10
CA ILE A 6 43.61 -8.73 4.20
C ILE A 6 44.90 -9.16 3.46
N ARG A 7 45.35 -10.40 3.65
CA ARG A 7 46.51 -10.93 2.92
C ARG A 7 46.28 -10.97 1.41
N GLY A 8 45.11 -11.43 0.95
CA GLY A 8 44.76 -11.44 -0.48
C GLY A 8 44.72 -10.03 -1.09
N LEU A 9 44.20 -9.04 -0.34
CA LEU A 9 44.20 -7.64 -0.79
C LEU A 9 45.62 -7.07 -0.88
N ILE A 10 46.49 -7.36 0.08
CA ILE A 10 47.90 -6.91 0.07
C ILE A 10 48.65 -7.50 -1.13
N SER A 11 48.43 -8.79 -1.43
CA SER A 11 49.01 -9.43 -2.61
C SER A 11 48.52 -8.81 -3.92
N TYR A 12 47.23 -8.45 -4.00
CA TYR A 12 46.63 -7.79 -5.16
C TYR A 12 47.14 -6.36 -5.37
N VAL A 13 47.33 -5.60 -4.30
CA VAL A 13 47.89 -4.23 -4.35
C VAL A 13 49.35 -4.26 -4.78
N LYS A 14 50.15 -5.24 -4.29
CA LYS A 14 51.55 -5.42 -4.72
C LYS A 14 51.68 -5.83 -6.19
N ALA A 15 50.70 -6.55 -6.73
CA ALA A 15 50.71 -6.99 -8.12
C ALA A 15 50.45 -5.86 -9.14
N ASN A 16 49.79 -4.76 -8.74
CA ASN A 16 49.41 -3.65 -9.64
C ASN A 16 49.90 -2.27 -9.17
N PRO A 17 51.22 -2.02 -9.05
CA PRO A 17 51.76 -0.84 -8.37
C PRO A 17 51.50 0.49 -9.10
N LYS A 18 51.40 0.51 -10.44
CA LYS A 18 51.15 1.75 -11.22
C LYS A 18 49.72 2.26 -11.04
N GLU A 19 48.71 1.38 -11.23
CA GLU A 19 47.29 1.75 -11.07
C GLU A 19 46.98 2.21 -9.65
N TRP A 20 47.56 1.57 -8.63
CA TRP A 20 47.38 1.98 -7.25
C TRP A 20 48.09 3.30 -6.93
N ARG A 21 49.26 3.57 -7.50
CA ARG A 21 49.93 4.88 -7.35
C ARG A 21 49.08 5.99 -7.96
N ASP A 22 48.56 5.79 -9.17
CA ASP A 22 47.68 6.77 -9.83
C ASP A 22 46.36 6.97 -9.06
N TYR A 23 45.82 5.89 -8.47
CA TYR A 23 44.65 6.00 -7.61
C TYR A 23 44.95 6.79 -6.32
N PHE A 24 46.06 6.51 -5.62
CA PHE A 24 46.45 7.23 -4.41
C PHE A 24 46.85 8.68 -4.65
N THR A 25 47.32 9.04 -5.85
CA THR A 25 47.59 10.45 -6.22
C THR A 25 46.37 11.13 -6.84
N SER A 26 45.29 10.39 -7.11
CA SER A 26 44.04 10.95 -7.65
C SER A 26 43.18 11.67 -6.61
N THR A 27 42.39 12.63 -7.08
CA THR A 27 41.34 13.30 -6.31
C THR A 27 40.22 12.36 -5.85
N HIS A 28 40.09 11.19 -6.49
CA HIS A 28 39.09 10.18 -6.14
C HIS A 28 39.43 9.42 -4.85
N PHE A 29 40.71 9.31 -4.48
CA PHE A 29 41.13 8.74 -3.20
C PHE A 29 41.08 9.79 -2.09
N TRP A 30 41.76 10.93 -2.29
CA TRP A 30 41.87 11.95 -1.25
C TRP A 30 40.57 12.70 -0.97
N GLY A 31 39.67 12.85 -1.94
CA GLY A 31 38.39 13.52 -1.75
C GLY A 31 37.54 12.89 -0.64
N PRO A 32 37.21 11.59 -0.71
CA PRO A 32 36.52 10.89 0.37
C PRO A 32 37.33 10.86 1.68
N VAL A 33 38.65 10.61 1.62
CA VAL A 33 39.49 10.54 2.82
C VAL A 33 39.45 11.84 3.61
N VAL A 34 39.61 12.99 2.95
CA VAL A 34 39.55 14.31 3.59
C VAL A 34 38.12 14.63 4.07
N ASN A 35 37.10 14.26 3.30
CA ASN A 35 35.70 14.48 3.69
C ASN A 35 35.26 13.68 4.91
N PHE A 36 35.91 12.54 5.21
CA PHE A 36 35.61 11.74 6.40
C PHE A 36 36.62 11.94 7.54
N SER A 37 37.86 12.34 7.26
CA SER A 37 38.85 12.63 8.30
C SER A 37 38.50 13.88 9.09
N LEU A 38 37.93 14.91 8.45
CA LEU A 38 37.53 16.16 9.11
C LEU A 38 36.41 15.95 10.16
N PRO A 39 35.30 15.24 9.85
CA PRO A 39 34.30 14.90 10.87
C PRO A 39 34.87 14.05 12.01
N LEU A 40 35.74 13.07 11.71
CA LEU A 40 36.34 12.23 12.74
C LEU A 40 37.28 13.03 13.66
N ALA A 41 38.04 13.96 13.11
CA ALA A 41 38.86 14.88 13.90
C ALA A 41 37.98 15.77 14.80
N ALA A 42 36.89 16.31 14.26
CA ALA A 42 35.95 17.15 15.01
C ALA A 42 35.28 16.38 16.16
N PHE A 43 34.90 15.11 15.95
CA PHE A 43 34.39 14.26 17.04
C PHE A 43 35.43 13.96 18.11
N ARG A 44 36.69 13.73 17.73
CA ARG A 44 37.78 13.56 18.71
C ARG A 44 37.97 14.83 19.55
N ASP A 45 37.83 16.00 18.91
CA ASP A 45 37.99 17.31 19.54
C ASP A 45 36.89 17.63 20.57
N MET A 46 35.73 16.98 20.48
CA MET A 46 34.66 17.10 21.48
C MET A 46 35.03 16.54 22.86
N THR A 47 36.08 15.73 22.96
CA THR A 47 36.53 15.13 24.23
C THR A 47 37.67 15.88 24.90
N GLN A 48 38.25 16.90 24.26
CA GLN A 48 39.34 17.69 24.82
C GLN A 48 38.86 18.62 25.95
N LYS A 49 39.79 19.02 26.84
CA LYS A 49 39.52 19.90 27.98
C LYS A 49 39.01 21.28 27.48
N PRO A 50 38.01 21.87 28.14
CA PRO A 50 37.32 23.08 27.66
C PRO A 50 38.21 24.33 27.62
N ASP A 51 39.29 24.37 28.39
CA ASP A 51 40.21 25.51 28.55
C ASP A 51 41.04 25.80 27.28
N ILE A 52 41.15 24.83 26.37
CA ILE A 52 41.95 24.90 25.13
C ILE A 52 41.08 25.41 23.96
N ILE A 53 39.75 25.52 24.15
CA ILE A 53 38.82 25.86 23.07
C ILE A 53 38.90 27.35 22.75
N SER A 54 39.28 27.68 21.51
CA SER A 54 39.24 29.07 21.01
C SER A 54 37.86 29.42 20.47
N GLY A 55 37.15 30.33 21.13
CA GLY A 55 35.83 30.80 20.69
C GLY A 55 35.86 31.49 19.31
N ARG A 56 36.93 32.23 18.99
CA ARG A 56 37.08 32.91 17.68
C ARG A 56 37.21 31.91 16.53
N MET A 57 37.96 30.82 16.75
CA MET A 57 38.14 29.76 15.76
C MET A 57 36.86 28.94 15.57
N THR A 58 36.19 28.59 16.66
CA THR A 58 34.91 27.84 16.67
C THR A 58 33.83 28.58 15.87
N PHE A 59 33.72 29.90 16.09
CA PHE A 59 32.78 30.75 15.37
C PHE A 59 33.09 30.86 13.88
N ALA A 60 34.36 31.04 13.51
CA ALA A 60 34.79 31.10 12.12
C ALA A 60 34.51 29.79 11.36
N LEU A 61 34.75 28.63 12.00
CA LEU A 61 34.51 27.31 11.42
C LEU A 61 33.01 26.97 11.28
N SER A 62 32.16 27.45 12.18
CA SER A 62 30.70 27.34 12.05
C SER A 62 30.17 28.15 10.86
N LEU A 63 30.58 29.42 10.74
CA LEU A 63 30.18 30.26 9.59
C LEU A 63 30.64 29.69 8.25
N TYR A 64 31.88 29.18 8.19
CA TYR A 64 32.41 28.48 7.03
C TYR A 64 31.53 27.26 6.67
N SER A 65 31.19 26.42 7.66
CA SER A 65 30.38 25.20 7.43
C SER A 65 28.98 25.52 6.92
N LEU A 66 28.31 26.53 7.46
CA LEU A 66 26.99 26.98 7.00
C LEU A 66 27.01 27.48 5.56
N MET A 67 28.05 28.23 5.17
CA MET A 67 28.22 28.71 3.80
C MET A 67 28.37 27.54 2.80
N PHE A 68 29.21 26.55 3.13
CA PHE A 68 29.44 25.40 2.26
C PHE A 68 28.26 24.41 2.23
N MET A 69 27.48 24.28 3.31
CA MET A 69 26.22 23.53 3.29
C MET A 69 25.22 24.11 2.30
N ARG A 70 25.09 25.44 2.25
CA ARG A 70 24.24 26.13 1.27
C ARG A 70 24.72 25.92 -0.16
N PHE A 71 26.03 25.96 -0.39
CA PHE A 71 26.63 25.68 -1.69
C PHE A 71 26.37 24.23 -2.13
N ALA A 72 26.65 23.25 -1.28
CA ALA A 72 26.49 21.81 -1.57
C ALA A 72 25.05 21.42 -1.99
N TRP A 73 24.05 22.10 -1.42
CA TRP A 73 22.65 21.89 -1.77
C TRP A 73 22.22 22.56 -3.08
N LYS A 74 22.85 23.68 -3.46
CA LYS A 74 22.48 24.47 -4.64
C LYS A 74 23.09 23.92 -5.93
N VAL A 75 24.23 23.24 -5.86
CA VAL A 75 24.84 22.54 -7.00
C VAL A 75 23.90 21.45 -7.54
N GLN A 76 23.74 21.35 -8.86
CA GLN A 76 22.94 20.31 -9.53
C GLN A 76 23.85 19.43 -10.40
N PRO A 77 23.92 18.10 -10.17
CA PRO A 77 23.22 17.33 -9.13
C PRO A 77 23.72 17.62 -7.71
N ARG A 78 22.84 17.46 -6.71
CA ARG A 78 23.13 17.79 -5.30
C ARG A 78 24.28 16.96 -4.75
N ASN A 79 25.27 17.60 -4.14
CA ASN A 79 26.40 16.92 -3.53
C ASN A 79 26.10 16.57 -2.06
N LEU A 80 25.44 15.42 -1.85
CA LEU A 80 25.02 14.96 -0.52
C LEU A 80 26.20 14.60 0.40
N LEU A 81 27.34 14.19 -0.17
CA LEU A 81 28.52 13.82 0.60
C LEU A 81 29.15 15.07 1.27
N LEU A 82 29.31 16.14 0.49
CA LEU A 82 29.83 17.41 0.99
C LEU A 82 28.85 18.02 2.02
N LEU A 83 27.54 17.92 1.76
CA LEU A 83 26.50 18.34 2.70
C LEU A 83 26.60 17.61 4.04
N PHE A 84 26.82 16.29 4.02
CA PHE A 84 26.95 15.48 5.23
C PHE A 84 28.19 15.83 6.04
N CYS A 85 29.35 15.98 5.39
CA CYS A 85 30.60 16.38 6.04
C CYS A 85 30.46 17.72 6.78
N HIS A 86 29.97 18.76 6.12
CA HIS A 86 29.81 20.07 6.75
C HIS A 86 28.69 20.09 7.81
N SER A 87 27.66 19.24 7.68
CA SER A 87 26.63 19.11 8.73
C SER A 87 27.20 18.53 10.02
N LEU A 88 28.08 17.53 9.93
CA LEU A 88 28.76 16.95 11.09
C LEU A 88 29.75 17.94 11.71
N ASN A 89 30.51 18.66 10.88
CA ASN A 89 31.43 19.69 11.37
C ASN A 89 30.68 20.83 12.10
N GLU A 90 29.56 21.30 11.53
CA GLU A 90 28.70 22.30 12.17
C GLU A 90 28.18 21.82 13.53
N THR A 91 27.74 20.56 13.61
CA THR A 91 27.26 19.97 14.87
C THR A 91 28.36 19.96 15.93
N ALA A 92 29.57 19.53 15.57
CA ALA A 92 30.70 19.48 16.49
C ALA A 92 31.10 20.88 16.99
N GLN A 93 31.17 21.87 16.08
CA GLN A 93 31.51 23.26 16.43
C GLN A 93 30.46 23.93 17.31
N LEU A 94 29.16 23.66 17.10
CA LEU A 94 28.10 24.15 17.99
C LEU A 94 28.22 23.57 19.40
N ILE A 95 28.59 22.28 19.52
CA ILE A 95 28.79 21.65 20.84
C ILE A 95 30.04 22.23 21.53
N GLN A 96 31.14 22.44 20.81
CA GLN A 96 32.33 23.09 21.35
C GLN A 96 32.07 24.55 21.75
N GLY A 97 31.31 25.29 20.95
CA GLY A 97 30.90 26.66 21.26
C GLY A 97 30.03 26.75 22.51
N TYR A 98 29.13 25.78 22.71
CA TYR A 98 28.35 25.67 23.95
C TYR A 98 29.23 25.37 25.17
N ARG A 99 30.20 24.45 25.04
CA ARG A 99 31.17 24.13 26.10
C ARG A 99 32.04 25.33 26.46
N PHE A 100 32.50 26.09 25.47
CA PHE A 100 33.26 27.34 25.64
C PHE A 100 32.43 28.40 26.38
N TYR A 101 31.18 28.60 25.96
CA TYR A 101 30.26 29.55 26.61
C TYR A 101 30.01 29.18 28.08
N LYS A 102 29.72 27.89 28.36
CA LYS A 102 29.51 27.39 29.72
C LYS A 102 30.76 27.58 30.60
N PHE A 103 31.96 27.39 30.04
CA PHE A 103 33.21 27.52 30.78
C PHE A 103 33.56 28.99 31.12
N HIS A 104 33.45 29.92 30.17
CA HIS A 104 33.84 31.32 30.38
C HIS A 104 32.75 32.20 31.00
N TYR A 105 31.47 31.89 30.78
CA TYR A 105 30.34 32.73 31.22
C TYR A 105 29.39 32.01 32.21
N GLY A 106 29.56 30.71 32.44
CA GLY A 106 28.69 29.93 33.33
C GLY A 106 28.88 30.21 34.83
N SER A 107 30.08 30.65 35.24
CA SER A 107 30.36 30.93 36.67
C SER A 107 29.82 32.29 37.13
N SER A 108 29.57 33.24 36.23
CA SER A 108 29.06 34.58 36.59
C SER A 108 27.57 34.58 36.97
N CYS A 109 26.83 33.51 36.67
CA CYS A 109 25.42 33.37 37.06
C CYS A 109 25.25 32.74 38.46
N PHE A 110 26.20 31.90 38.90
CA PHE A 110 26.13 31.18 40.18
C PHE A 110 26.47 32.06 41.39
N ASN A 111 27.43 32.98 41.24
CA ASN A 111 27.80 33.92 42.32
C ASN A 111 26.80 35.07 42.53
N LYS A 112 25.90 35.32 41.56
CA LYS A 112 24.83 36.32 41.72
C LYS A 112 23.59 35.75 42.42
N SER A 113 23.36 34.45 42.32
CA SER A 113 22.27 33.76 43.03
C SER A 113 22.57 33.44 44.49
N ILE A 114 23.84 33.39 44.90
CA ILE A 114 24.24 33.03 46.28
C ILE A 114 24.17 34.23 47.24
N SER A 115 24.20 35.48 46.74
CA SER A 115 24.07 36.67 47.59
C SER A 115 22.63 37.08 47.93
N GLU A 116 21.60 36.43 47.34
CA GLU A 116 20.19 36.83 47.48
C GLU A 116 19.32 35.86 48.32
N SER A 117 19.90 34.80 48.89
CA SER A 117 19.16 33.88 49.77
C SER A 117 19.99 33.53 51.00
N GLY A 118 19.76 34.28 52.08
CA GLY A 118 20.24 33.97 53.41
C GLY A 118 19.47 32.81 54.05
N GLU A 119 20.19 32.12 54.94
CA GLU A 119 19.74 31.39 56.15
C GLU A 119 18.52 30.47 56.04
N ASP A 120 18.74 29.14 56.03
CA ASP A 120 18.67 28.37 57.28
C ASP A 120 19.09 26.90 57.12
N ASN A 121 19.62 26.42 58.24
CA ASN A 121 20.43 25.23 58.49
C ASN A 121 19.86 23.84 58.13
N ALA A 122 20.79 23.02 57.63
CA ALA A 122 21.17 21.70 58.15
C ALA A 122 20.39 20.41 57.77
N ASN A 123 21.15 19.58 57.05
CA ASN A 123 21.44 18.16 57.26
C ASN A 123 20.59 17.07 56.58
N ASP A 124 21.38 16.17 55.99
CA ASP A 124 21.16 14.79 55.55
C ASP A 124 20.39 14.56 54.25
N ILE A 125 21.11 14.11 53.21
CA ILE A 125 20.97 12.78 52.60
C ILE A 125 21.95 12.62 51.43
N ASP A 126 22.81 11.62 51.61
CA ASP A 126 23.61 10.81 50.70
C ASP A 126 23.64 11.07 49.19
N VAL A 127 24.90 11.09 48.73
CA VAL A 127 25.40 10.97 47.37
C VAL A 127 24.87 9.68 46.72
N ASP A 128 24.06 9.85 45.67
CA ASP A 128 23.92 8.97 44.50
C ASP A 128 22.50 9.12 43.96
N HIS A 129 22.19 10.15 43.16
CA HIS A 129 21.08 10.19 42.17
C HIS A 129 21.07 11.55 41.42
N ALA A 130 22.17 11.92 40.75
CA ALA A 130 22.20 13.11 39.90
C ALA A 130 22.97 12.88 38.58
N GLU A 131 22.86 11.69 37.99
CA GLU A 131 23.17 11.49 36.59
C GLU A 131 21.91 10.95 35.92
N ASN A 132 21.15 11.82 35.23
CA ASN A 132 20.27 11.49 34.09
C ASN A 132 19.25 12.60 33.69
N PHE A 133 19.37 13.85 34.18
CA PHE A 133 18.36 14.87 33.87
C PHE A 133 18.73 15.94 32.82
N ASP A 134 19.89 15.86 32.13
CA ASP A 134 20.32 16.93 31.20
C ASP A 134 20.47 16.56 29.71
N ASP A 135 20.31 15.29 29.31
CA ASP A 135 20.49 14.91 27.90
C ASP A 135 19.29 15.24 26.99
N HIS A 136 18.09 15.42 27.56
CA HIS A 136 16.87 15.65 26.78
C HIS A 136 16.69 17.13 26.38
N HIS A 137 17.28 18.06 27.14
CA HIS A 137 17.17 19.49 26.89
C HIS A 137 18.15 19.94 25.79
N VAL A 138 19.38 19.41 25.79
CA VAL A 138 20.37 19.65 24.72
C VAL A 138 19.87 19.06 23.39
N ALA A 139 19.26 17.87 23.40
CA ALA A 139 18.62 17.30 22.22
C ALA A 139 17.44 18.15 21.71
N CYS A 140 16.62 18.73 22.60
CA CYS A 140 15.50 19.60 22.22
C CYS A 140 15.96 20.96 21.67
N VAL A 141 17.01 21.56 22.25
CA VAL A 141 17.60 22.82 21.75
C VAL A 141 18.28 22.57 20.40
N LEU A 142 19.01 21.46 20.24
CA LEU A 142 19.59 21.04 18.96
C LEU A 142 18.51 20.77 17.90
N PHE A 143 17.41 20.11 18.26
CA PHE A 143 16.28 19.85 17.34
C PHE A 143 15.52 21.14 16.99
N SER A 144 15.40 22.10 17.91
CA SER A 144 14.74 23.38 17.68
C SER A 144 15.59 24.34 16.84
N TYR A 145 16.91 24.38 17.07
CA TYR A 145 17.87 25.16 16.28
C TYR A 145 18.01 24.60 14.85
N TYR A 146 18.11 23.27 14.69
CA TYR A 146 18.04 22.63 13.37
C TYR A 146 16.67 22.82 12.70
N ARG A 147 15.55 22.75 13.44
CA ARG A 147 14.22 22.98 12.83
C ARG A 147 14.05 24.42 12.32
N ASN A 148 14.55 25.41 13.04
CA ASN A 148 14.33 26.82 12.68
C ASN A 148 15.31 27.33 11.63
N THR A 149 16.59 26.93 11.66
CA THR A 149 17.60 27.38 10.68
C THR A 149 17.54 26.58 9.37
N PHE A 150 17.22 25.27 9.43
CA PHE A 150 17.14 24.41 8.25
C PHE A 150 15.86 24.66 7.43
N ILE A 151 14.76 25.09 8.08
CA ILE A 151 13.52 25.46 7.37
C ILE A 151 13.63 26.87 6.76
N SER A 152 14.27 27.83 7.44
CA SER A 152 14.37 29.21 6.93
C SER A 152 15.33 29.36 5.75
N CYS A 153 16.43 28.60 5.71
CA CYS A 153 17.42 28.66 4.62
C CYS A 153 17.15 27.72 3.43
N PHE A 154 16.42 26.60 3.61
CA PHE A 154 16.29 25.58 2.55
C PHE A 154 14.88 25.36 2.00
N VAL A 155 13.82 25.84 2.65
CA VAL A 155 12.45 25.75 2.11
C VAL A 155 12.13 27.00 1.29
N GLY A 156 12.72 27.05 0.10
CA GLY A 156 12.06 27.71 -1.03
C GLY A 156 10.69 27.07 -1.21
N ARG A 157 9.64 27.83 -0.88
CA ARG A 157 8.23 27.43 -0.91
C ARG A 157 7.83 26.93 -2.30
N ARG A 158 7.94 25.62 -2.55
CA ARG A 158 7.27 24.93 -3.66
C ARG A 158 6.78 23.56 -3.22
N THR A 159 5.55 23.52 -2.72
CA THR A 159 4.66 22.37 -2.90
C THR A 159 3.35 22.89 -3.48
N LYS A 160 3.09 22.57 -4.76
CA LYS A 160 1.73 22.60 -5.30
C LYS A 160 0.96 21.48 -4.59
N MET A 161 0.19 21.84 -3.58
CA MET A 161 -0.88 21.01 -3.05
C MET A 161 -2.17 21.39 -3.76
N GLY A 162 -2.88 20.40 -4.30
CA GLY A 162 -4.26 20.58 -4.76
C GLY A 162 -5.17 21.05 -3.60
N PRO A 163 -6.29 21.71 -3.90
CA PRO A 163 -7.07 22.40 -2.88
C PRO A 163 -7.74 21.39 -1.94
N LYS A 164 -7.39 21.45 -0.64
CA LYS A 164 -8.20 20.86 0.43
C LYS A 164 -9.27 21.88 0.85
N LYS A 165 -10.53 21.45 0.86
CA LYS A 165 -11.69 22.24 1.32
C LYS A 165 -11.52 22.61 2.79
N MET A 166 -11.51 23.90 3.07
CA MET A 166 -11.55 24.48 4.42
C MET A 166 -13.01 24.60 4.86
N GLN A 167 -13.33 24.25 6.12
CA GLN A 167 -14.66 24.41 6.70
C GLN A 167 -15.06 25.89 6.69
N LYS A 168 -16.25 26.18 6.16
CA LYS A 168 -16.83 27.51 6.01
C LYS A 168 -17.28 28.04 7.39
N GLY A 169 -16.60 29.07 7.90
CA GLY A 169 -17.26 30.07 8.74
C GLY A 169 -18.26 30.87 7.90
N LYS A 170 -19.40 31.26 8.48
CA LYS A 170 -20.44 32.09 7.85
C LYS A 170 -19.80 33.33 7.22
N LYS A 171 -19.80 33.41 5.89
CA LYS A 171 -19.47 34.62 5.14
C LYS A 171 -20.77 35.30 4.70
N VAL A 172 -20.88 36.59 4.99
CA VAL A 172 -21.83 37.50 4.36
C VAL A 172 -21.66 37.39 2.84
N ALA A 173 -22.77 37.34 2.10
CA ALA A 173 -22.78 37.15 0.65
C ALA A 173 -22.07 38.31 -0.07
N GLU A 174 -21.22 37.98 -1.05
CA GLU A 174 -20.59 38.97 -1.93
C GLU A 174 -21.62 39.55 -2.92
N MET A 175 -21.49 40.84 -3.24
CA MET A 175 -22.33 41.54 -4.22
C MET A 175 -22.22 40.91 -5.63
N PRO A 176 -23.33 40.92 -6.41
CA PRO A 176 -23.40 40.33 -7.74
C PRO A 176 -22.41 40.97 -8.74
N ALA A 177 -21.87 40.13 -9.63
CA ALA A 177 -20.78 40.42 -10.56
C ALA A 177 -21.06 41.55 -11.58
N ALA A 178 -22.29 42.04 -11.68
CA ALA A 178 -22.68 43.11 -12.60
C ALA A 178 -22.13 44.50 -12.20
N LEU A 179 -21.76 44.71 -10.93
CA LEU A 179 -21.31 46.01 -10.41
C LEU A 179 -19.79 46.15 -10.26
N LYS A 180 -19.00 45.10 -10.58
CA LYS A 180 -17.53 45.22 -10.61
C LYS A 180 -17.12 45.97 -11.87
N LYS A 181 -16.90 47.28 -11.74
CA LYS A 181 -16.19 48.08 -12.77
C LYS A 181 -14.90 47.34 -13.13
N LYS A 182 -14.78 46.92 -14.39
CA LYS A 182 -13.52 46.40 -14.95
C LYS A 182 -12.49 47.51 -14.85
N VAL A 183 -11.57 47.41 -13.89
CA VAL A 183 -10.31 48.14 -13.96
C VAL A 183 -9.58 47.56 -15.18
N VAL A 184 -9.57 48.32 -16.27
CA VAL A 184 -8.80 47.99 -17.46
C VAL A 184 -7.34 48.20 -17.09
N GLU A 185 -6.63 47.12 -16.76
CA GLU A 185 -5.18 47.18 -16.63
C GLU A 185 -4.60 47.60 -17.98
N PRO A 186 -3.69 48.60 -18.01
CA PRO A 186 -3.10 49.08 -19.26
C PRO A 186 -2.30 47.94 -19.92
N LYS A 187 -2.62 47.63 -21.19
CA LYS A 187 -1.87 46.66 -22.00
C LYS A 187 -0.41 47.12 -22.06
N LYS A 188 0.49 46.37 -21.41
CA LYS A 188 1.94 46.63 -21.50
C LYS A 188 2.37 46.51 -22.96
N LYS A 189 2.95 47.59 -23.52
CA LYS A 189 3.55 47.58 -24.86
C LYS A 189 4.64 46.49 -24.87
N PRO A 190 4.59 45.49 -25.78
CA PRO A 190 5.63 44.46 -25.83
C PRO A 190 6.97 45.12 -26.17
N ASN A 191 8.01 44.76 -25.43
CA ASN A 191 9.36 45.26 -25.67
C ASN A 191 9.81 44.78 -27.07
N PRO A 192 10.23 45.68 -27.99
CA PRO A 192 10.63 45.33 -29.36
C PRO A 192 11.76 44.28 -29.44
N LEU A 193 12.53 44.12 -28.36
CA LEU A 193 13.61 43.12 -28.28
C LEU A 193 13.12 41.68 -28.13
N PHE A 194 11.87 41.45 -27.73
CA PHE A 194 11.32 40.11 -27.51
C PHE A 194 10.26 39.76 -28.54
N GLU A 195 10.69 39.11 -29.62
CA GLU A 195 9.80 38.58 -30.66
C GLU A 195 9.32 37.16 -30.29
N PRO A 196 8.02 36.85 -30.42
CA PRO A 196 7.54 35.47 -30.30
C PRO A 196 8.04 34.64 -31.49
N ARG A 197 8.84 33.60 -31.21
CA ARG A 197 9.30 32.63 -32.21
C ARG A 197 8.66 31.26 -31.95
N PRO A 198 7.40 31.05 -32.36
CA PRO A 198 6.73 29.77 -32.18
C PRO A 198 7.41 28.71 -33.04
N LYS A 199 7.65 27.54 -32.46
CA LYS A 199 8.15 26.37 -33.18
C LYS A 199 6.99 25.55 -33.73
N ASN A 200 7.12 25.06 -34.96
CA ASN A 200 6.17 24.16 -35.58
C ASN A 200 6.63 22.70 -35.36
N PHE A 201 5.94 21.95 -34.51
CA PHE A 201 6.28 20.55 -34.21
C PHE A 201 5.58 19.54 -35.15
N GLY A 202 5.13 20.00 -36.31
CA GLY A 202 4.66 19.14 -37.39
C GLY A 202 5.74 18.19 -37.91
N ILE A 203 5.32 17.18 -38.65
CA ILE A 203 6.24 16.20 -39.25
C ILE A 203 7.17 16.93 -40.23
N GLY A 204 8.48 16.77 -40.07
CA GLY A 204 9.49 17.38 -40.95
C GLY A 204 9.78 18.86 -40.72
N GLN A 205 9.26 19.44 -39.63
CA GLN A 205 9.48 20.84 -39.25
C GLN A 205 10.52 20.93 -38.11
N ASP A 206 10.21 21.59 -36.98
CA ASP A 206 11.13 21.72 -35.85
C ASP A 206 11.28 20.41 -35.04
N ILE A 207 12.41 20.29 -34.33
CA ILE A 207 12.69 19.18 -33.42
C ILE A 207 11.58 19.07 -32.38
N GLN A 208 10.99 17.87 -32.27
CA GLN A 208 9.93 17.58 -31.33
C GLN A 208 10.36 17.84 -29.88
N PRO A 209 9.46 18.38 -29.04
CA PRO A 209 9.74 18.55 -27.63
C PRO A 209 9.85 17.18 -26.95
N LYS A 210 10.51 17.14 -25.79
CA LYS A 210 10.55 15.93 -24.96
C LYS A 210 9.12 15.56 -24.54
N ARG A 211 8.66 14.40 -24.99
CA ARG A 211 7.35 13.82 -24.67
C ARG A 211 7.48 12.63 -23.73
N ASP A 212 6.39 12.25 -23.07
CA ASP A 212 6.36 11.02 -22.30
C ASP A 212 6.43 9.80 -23.23
N VAL A 213 7.61 9.17 -23.28
CA VAL A 213 7.88 7.98 -24.07
C VAL A 213 7.69 6.68 -23.28
N SER A 214 7.16 6.71 -22.05
CA SER A 214 7.08 5.55 -21.13
C SER A 214 6.41 4.30 -21.75
N ARG A 215 5.50 4.49 -22.71
CA ARG A 215 4.85 3.39 -23.46
C ARG A 215 5.78 2.72 -24.48
N PHE A 216 6.69 3.48 -25.07
CA PHE A 216 7.63 3.03 -26.11
C PHE A 216 9.01 2.65 -25.55
N VAL A 217 9.25 2.90 -24.25
CA VAL A 217 10.48 2.50 -23.57
C VAL A 217 10.67 0.98 -23.70
N ARG A 218 11.89 0.58 -24.10
CA ARG A 218 12.33 -0.80 -23.99
C ARG A 218 12.54 -1.15 -22.51
N TRP A 219 11.55 -1.79 -21.91
CA TRP A 219 11.57 -2.14 -20.50
C TRP A 219 12.57 -3.29 -20.21
N PRO A 220 13.23 -3.30 -19.03
CA PRO A 220 14.00 -4.44 -18.56
C PRO A 220 13.19 -5.75 -18.58
N LYS A 221 13.87 -6.88 -18.84
CA LYS A 221 13.24 -8.20 -19.05
C LYS A 221 12.29 -8.61 -17.92
N TYR A 222 12.63 -8.35 -16.66
CA TYR A 222 11.78 -8.72 -15.53
C TYR A 222 10.42 -7.98 -15.52
N ILE A 223 10.38 -6.72 -15.97
CA ILE A 223 9.13 -5.94 -16.09
C ILE A 223 8.30 -6.49 -17.25
N VAL A 224 8.95 -6.81 -18.37
CA VAL A 224 8.29 -7.42 -19.53
C VAL A 224 7.65 -8.75 -19.14
N LEU A 225 8.39 -9.64 -18.48
CA LEU A 225 7.88 -10.94 -18.01
C LEU A 225 6.71 -10.79 -17.04
N GLN A 226 6.78 -9.88 -16.06
CA GLN A 226 5.68 -9.61 -15.13
C GLN A 226 4.41 -9.10 -15.85
N ARG A 227 4.56 -8.21 -16.83
CA ARG A 227 3.44 -7.70 -17.64
C ARG A 227 2.86 -8.79 -18.54
N GLN A 228 3.70 -9.56 -19.21
CA GLN A 228 3.28 -10.69 -20.06
C GLN A 228 2.53 -11.74 -19.22
N LEU A 229 3.04 -12.09 -18.04
CA LEU A 229 2.37 -12.99 -17.11
C LEU A 229 0.99 -12.47 -16.70
N ALA A 230 0.88 -11.18 -16.35
CA ALA A 230 -0.41 -10.57 -16.01
C ALA A 230 -1.41 -10.55 -17.19
N ILE A 231 -0.92 -10.42 -18.43
CA ILE A 231 -1.74 -10.53 -19.64
C ILE A 231 -2.18 -11.98 -19.84
N LEU A 232 -1.28 -12.95 -19.72
CA LEU A 232 -1.60 -14.37 -19.85
C LEU A 232 -2.69 -14.80 -18.86
N TYR A 233 -2.62 -14.36 -17.59
CA TYR A 233 -3.66 -14.64 -16.60
C TYR A 233 -5.05 -14.08 -16.97
N LYS A 234 -5.13 -13.06 -17.83
CA LYS A 234 -6.41 -12.53 -18.33
C LYS A 234 -6.88 -13.23 -19.60
N ARG A 235 -5.94 -13.69 -20.42
CA ARG A 235 -6.23 -14.30 -21.73
C ARG A 235 -6.51 -15.79 -21.65
N LEU A 236 -5.89 -16.48 -20.69
CA LEU A 236 -6.11 -17.91 -20.47
C LEU A 236 -7.37 -18.13 -19.62
N LYS A 237 -8.08 -19.23 -19.92
CA LYS A 237 -9.17 -19.71 -19.07
C LYS A 237 -8.58 -20.20 -17.76
N VAL A 238 -8.94 -19.55 -16.65
CA VAL A 238 -8.46 -19.89 -15.31
C VAL A 238 -9.46 -20.86 -14.68
N PRO A 239 -9.04 -22.05 -14.19
CA PRO A 239 -9.92 -22.97 -13.49
C PRO A 239 -10.60 -22.32 -12.27
N PRO A 240 -11.86 -22.69 -11.95
CA PRO A 240 -12.61 -22.09 -10.85
C PRO A 240 -11.90 -22.19 -9.49
N ALA A 241 -11.20 -23.30 -9.24
CA ALA A 241 -10.40 -23.51 -8.04
C ALA A 241 -9.27 -22.48 -7.84
N ILE A 242 -8.76 -21.87 -8.92
CA ILE A 242 -7.78 -20.78 -8.85
C ILE A 242 -8.52 -19.43 -8.92
N ASN A 243 -9.56 -19.34 -9.73
CA ASN A 243 -10.34 -18.12 -9.93
C ASN A 243 -11.00 -17.62 -8.63
N GLN A 244 -11.36 -18.51 -7.69
CA GLN A 244 -11.91 -18.13 -6.39
C GLN A 244 -11.05 -17.09 -5.64
N PHE A 245 -9.72 -17.10 -5.82
CA PHE A 245 -8.80 -16.14 -5.19
C PHE A 245 -8.88 -14.73 -5.79
N ARG A 246 -9.52 -14.54 -6.94
CA ARG A 246 -9.84 -13.19 -7.46
C ARG A 246 -10.92 -12.52 -6.63
N PHE A 247 -11.85 -13.29 -6.08
CA PHE A 247 -12.91 -12.79 -5.22
C PHE A 247 -12.38 -12.64 -3.80
N ALA A 248 -11.95 -11.43 -3.46
CA ALA A 248 -11.46 -11.10 -2.13
C ALA A 248 -12.48 -10.21 -1.39
N LEU A 249 -12.41 -10.26 -0.07
CA LEU A 249 -13.24 -9.47 0.83
C LEU A 249 -13.10 -7.97 0.50
N ASP A 250 -14.21 -7.25 0.64
CA ASP A 250 -14.28 -5.81 0.42
C ASP A 250 -13.37 -5.06 1.41
N ARG A 251 -13.00 -3.82 1.04
CA ARG A 251 -12.04 -3.02 1.80
C ARG A 251 -12.51 -2.64 3.22
N PRO A 252 -13.78 -2.23 3.45
CA PRO A 252 -14.25 -1.95 4.81
C PRO A 252 -14.27 -3.19 5.70
N THR A 253 -14.84 -4.32 5.26
CA THR A 253 -14.88 -5.55 6.06
C THR A 253 -13.46 -6.08 6.33
N THR A 254 -12.57 -6.02 5.33
CA THR A 254 -11.14 -6.35 5.52
C THR A 254 -10.50 -5.52 6.64
N SER A 255 -10.84 -4.23 6.73
CA SER A 255 -10.29 -3.35 7.75
C SER A 255 -10.80 -3.69 9.16
N GLN A 256 -12.06 -4.13 9.28
CA GLN A 256 -12.63 -4.62 10.52
C GLN A 256 -11.95 -5.93 10.97
N VAL A 257 -11.80 -6.91 10.07
CA VAL A 257 -11.08 -8.16 10.33
C VAL A 257 -9.66 -7.89 10.81
N LEU A 258 -8.91 -7.04 10.10
CA LEU A 258 -7.53 -6.74 10.49
C LEU A 258 -7.43 -5.95 11.80
N ARG A 259 -8.44 -5.14 12.15
CA ARG A 259 -8.50 -4.44 13.45
C ARG A 259 -8.67 -5.45 14.59
N LEU A 260 -9.54 -6.45 14.41
CA LEU A 260 -9.73 -7.53 15.37
C LEU A 260 -8.45 -8.35 15.53
N LEU A 261 -7.84 -8.79 14.41
CA LEU A 261 -6.62 -9.59 14.42
C LEU A 261 -5.41 -8.87 15.05
N ARG A 262 -5.38 -7.53 15.04
CA ARG A 262 -4.33 -6.75 15.71
C ARG A 262 -4.35 -6.89 17.23
N LYS A 263 -5.50 -7.17 17.84
CA LYS A 263 -5.61 -7.41 19.28
C LYS A 263 -4.96 -8.76 19.67
N TYR A 264 -5.14 -9.78 18.84
CA TYR A 264 -4.69 -11.15 19.07
C TYR A 264 -3.31 -11.45 18.48
N ARG A 265 -2.42 -10.45 18.38
CA ARG A 265 -1.10 -10.63 17.77
C ARG A 265 -0.21 -11.54 18.62
N PRO A 266 0.57 -12.43 18.00
CA PRO A 266 1.58 -13.19 18.72
C PRO A 266 2.68 -12.25 19.25
N GLU A 267 3.28 -12.65 20.37
CA GLU A 267 4.35 -11.90 21.02
C GLU A 267 5.55 -11.68 20.08
N THR A 268 6.17 -10.51 20.21
CA THR A 268 7.46 -10.24 19.56
C THR A 268 8.59 -10.96 20.29
N LYS A 269 9.73 -11.19 19.61
CA LYS A 269 10.92 -11.80 20.25
C LYS A 269 11.38 -11.01 21.49
N ARG A 270 11.32 -9.67 21.42
CA ARG A 270 11.66 -8.78 22.55
C ARG A 270 10.67 -8.91 23.71
N ALA A 271 9.37 -8.96 23.43
CA ALA A 271 8.34 -9.17 24.45
C ALA A 271 8.49 -10.54 25.11
N LYS A 272 8.75 -11.59 24.31
CA LYS A 272 9.03 -12.94 24.83
C LYS A 272 10.26 -12.95 25.74
N LEU A 273 11.34 -12.29 25.34
CA LEU A 273 12.55 -12.17 26.17
C LEU A 273 12.24 -11.45 27.49
N LYS A 274 11.52 -10.31 27.45
CA LYS A 274 11.13 -9.57 28.65
C LYS A 274 10.29 -10.44 29.59
N ARG A 275 9.33 -11.19 29.04
CA ARG A 275 8.49 -12.13 29.80
C ARG A 275 9.32 -13.23 30.45
N LEU A 276 10.23 -13.86 29.71
CA LEU A 276 11.11 -14.90 30.24
C LEU A 276 12.05 -14.35 31.32
N LYS A 277 12.66 -13.18 31.11
CA LYS A 277 13.48 -12.49 32.12
C LYS A 277 12.69 -12.19 33.39
N SER A 278 11.45 -11.70 33.25
CA SER A 278 10.59 -11.43 34.41
C SER A 278 10.19 -12.69 35.16
N ARG A 279 10.00 -13.81 34.46
CA ARG A 279 9.70 -15.12 35.07
C ARG A 279 10.93 -15.67 35.79
N ALA A 280 12.09 -15.66 35.14
CA ALA A 280 13.36 -16.05 35.74
C ALA A 280 13.70 -15.21 36.97
N ALA A 281 13.48 -13.88 36.95
CA ALA A 281 13.70 -13.02 38.10
C ALA A 281 12.72 -13.31 39.27
N LYS A 282 11.49 -13.74 38.99
CA LYS A 282 10.54 -14.17 40.03
C LYS A 282 10.96 -15.49 40.64
N GLN A 283 11.40 -16.44 39.80
CA GLN A 283 11.90 -17.73 40.23
C GLN A 283 13.17 -17.60 41.08
N ALA A 284 14.10 -16.71 40.69
CA ALA A 284 15.30 -16.40 41.47
C ALA A 284 14.98 -15.77 42.84
N LYS A 285 13.82 -15.10 42.98
CA LYS A 285 13.29 -14.60 44.26
C LYS A 285 12.54 -15.67 45.07
N GLY A 286 12.71 -16.95 44.75
CA GLY A 286 12.10 -18.08 45.46
C GLY A 286 10.60 -18.27 45.23
N LYS A 287 9.97 -17.54 44.30
CA LYS A 287 8.56 -17.76 43.96
C LYS A 287 8.43 -18.97 43.04
N GLU A 288 7.59 -19.93 43.44
CA GLU A 288 7.29 -21.13 42.64
C GLU A 288 6.71 -20.77 41.26
N ASP A 289 7.01 -21.62 40.28
CA ASP A 289 6.65 -21.37 38.89
C ASP A 289 5.22 -21.81 38.57
N ALA A 290 4.23 -20.99 38.96
CA ALA A 290 2.83 -21.30 38.70
C ALA A 290 2.51 -21.37 37.18
N PRO A 291 1.80 -22.42 36.71
CA PRO A 291 1.44 -22.56 35.31
C PRO A 291 0.45 -21.46 34.86
N SER A 292 0.91 -20.55 33.99
CA SER A 292 0.06 -19.45 33.51
C SER A 292 -0.87 -19.86 32.37
N LYS A 293 -2.11 -19.33 32.39
CA LYS A 293 -3.09 -19.51 31.30
C LYS A 293 -2.54 -18.93 30.01
N ARG A 294 -2.52 -19.72 28.94
CA ARG A 294 -2.04 -19.28 27.63
C ARG A 294 -3.02 -18.24 27.05
N PRO A 295 -2.55 -17.03 26.68
CA PRO A 295 -3.43 -16.04 26.08
C PRO A 295 -3.88 -16.51 24.69
N PRO A 296 -5.13 -16.20 24.28
CA PRO A 296 -5.58 -16.45 22.93
C PRO A 296 -4.75 -15.63 21.94
N VAL A 297 -4.23 -16.29 20.91
CA VAL A 297 -3.42 -15.67 19.85
C VAL A 297 -3.86 -16.19 18.50
N VAL A 298 -3.68 -15.36 17.47
CA VAL A 298 -3.87 -15.80 16.08
C VAL A 298 -2.87 -16.90 15.75
N ARG A 299 -3.39 -18.02 15.24
CA ARG A 299 -2.59 -19.12 14.70
C ARG A 299 -2.26 -18.83 13.24
N PHE A 300 -1.06 -19.19 12.81
CA PHE A 300 -0.56 -18.82 11.50
C PHE A 300 0.27 -19.93 10.88
N GLY A 301 0.33 -19.93 9.54
CA GLY A 301 1.01 -20.96 8.76
C GLY A 301 0.05 -22.07 8.35
N VAL A 302 0.22 -22.57 7.12
CA VAL A 302 -0.75 -23.47 6.48
C VAL A 302 -0.93 -24.75 7.28
N ASN A 303 0.14 -25.46 7.65
CA ASN A 303 0.05 -26.72 8.40
C ASN A 303 -0.66 -26.58 9.76
N THR A 304 -0.47 -25.44 10.44
CA THR A 304 -1.16 -25.18 11.71
C THR A 304 -2.63 -24.83 11.48
N VAL A 305 -2.93 -24.09 10.41
CA VAL A 305 -4.31 -23.75 10.06
C VAL A 305 -5.09 -24.98 9.59
N THR A 306 -4.50 -25.85 8.77
CA THR A 306 -5.13 -27.08 8.29
C THR A 306 -5.54 -28.00 9.44
N THR A 307 -4.60 -28.27 10.35
CA THR A 307 -4.87 -29.10 11.55
C THR A 307 -5.97 -28.51 12.43
N LEU A 308 -6.06 -27.18 12.55
CA LEU A 308 -7.14 -26.52 13.30
C LEU A 308 -8.50 -26.61 12.59
N VAL A 309 -8.52 -26.60 11.26
CA VAL A 309 -9.75 -26.77 10.46
C VAL A 309 -10.23 -28.22 10.52
N GLU A 310 -9.33 -29.19 10.37
CA GLU A 310 -9.63 -30.63 10.50
C GLU A 310 -10.17 -30.97 11.89
N GLN A 311 -9.60 -30.36 12.95
CA GLN A 311 -10.09 -30.53 14.31
C GLN A 311 -11.36 -29.72 14.62
N LYS A 312 -11.90 -28.95 13.66
CA LYS A 312 -13.02 -28.00 13.85
C LYS A 312 -12.82 -27.03 15.02
N LYS A 313 -11.57 -26.68 15.33
CA LYS A 313 -11.21 -25.73 16.41
C LYS A 313 -11.08 -24.29 15.91
N ALA A 314 -10.95 -24.09 14.61
CA ALA A 314 -10.91 -22.77 14.00
C ALA A 314 -12.33 -22.16 13.94
N GLN A 315 -12.48 -20.94 14.45
CA GLN A 315 -13.73 -20.16 14.37
C GLN A 315 -13.81 -19.34 13.09
N LEU A 316 -12.67 -18.86 12.59
CA LEU A 316 -12.55 -18.09 11.35
C LEU A 316 -11.16 -18.31 10.74
N VAL A 317 -11.14 -18.61 9.45
CA VAL A 317 -9.91 -18.77 8.66
C VAL A 317 -9.76 -17.60 7.68
N ILE A 318 -8.57 -17.02 7.62
CA ILE A 318 -8.22 -15.95 6.70
C ILE A 318 -7.13 -16.45 5.75
N ILE A 319 -7.39 -16.36 4.46
CA ILE A 319 -6.48 -16.81 3.39
C ILE A 319 -6.02 -15.60 2.58
N ALA A 320 -4.74 -15.52 2.24
CA ALA A 320 -4.23 -14.51 1.31
C ALA A 320 -4.46 -14.93 -0.14
N HIS A 321 -4.77 -13.97 -1.01
CA HIS A 321 -4.95 -14.24 -2.45
C HIS A 321 -3.66 -14.29 -3.27
N ASP A 322 -2.58 -13.64 -2.81
CA ASP A 322 -1.33 -13.38 -3.54
C ASP A 322 -0.23 -14.35 -3.09
N VAL A 323 -0.62 -15.58 -2.78
CA VAL A 323 0.31 -16.65 -2.40
C VAL A 323 0.94 -17.20 -3.66
N ASP A 324 2.25 -17.36 -3.60
CA ASP A 324 3.08 -17.88 -4.68
C ASP A 324 4.09 -18.80 -3.99
N PRO A 325 4.05 -20.12 -4.21
CA PRO A 325 3.15 -20.89 -5.11
C PRO A 325 1.70 -21.08 -4.58
N ILE A 326 0.70 -21.14 -5.47
CA ILE A 326 -0.74 -21.11 -5.13
C ILE A 326 -1.28 -22.44 -4.57
N GLU A 327 -0.61 -23.54 -4.87
CA GLU A 327 -0.88 -24.92 -4.47
C GLU A 327 -0.94 -25.06 -2.94
N ILE A 328 -0.20 -24.19 -2.23
CA ILE A 328 -0.17 -24.14 -0.77
C ILE A 328 -1.54 -23.81 -0.17
N VAL A 329 -2.38 -23.05 -0.87
CA VAL A 329 -3.66 -22.56 -0.33
C VAL A 329 -4.88 -22.98 -1.15
N VAL A 330 -4.69 -23.53 -2.35
CA VAL A 330 -5.80 -23.85 -3.28
C VAL A 330 -6.84 -24.79 -2.68
N PHE A 331 -6.42 -25.73 -1.82
CA PHE A 331 -7.29 -26.71 -1.19
C PHE A 331 -8.02 -26.19 0.06
N LEU A 332 -7.56 -25.08 0.65
CA LEU A 332 -8.06 -24.60 1.94
C LEU A 332 -9.54 -24.17 1.91
N PRO A 333 -10.04 -23.44 0.90
CA PRO A 333 -11.46 -23.11 0.81
C PRO A 333 -12.37 -24.35 0.83
N ALA A 334 -12.00 -25.38 0.05
CA ALA A 334 -12.74 -26.63 -0.01
C ALA A 334 -12.69 -27.39 1.33
N LEU A 335 -11.53 -27.41 1.99
CA LEU A 335 -11.38 -28.00 3.33
C LEU A 335 -12.23 -27.26 4.38
N CYS A 336 -12.21 -25.93 4.37
CA CYS A 336 -13.00 -25.10 5.29
C CYS A 336 -14.51 -25.34 5.10
N ARG A 337 -14.97 -25.43 3.85
CA ARG A 337 -16.36 -25.77 3.54
C ARG A 337 -16.74 -27.15 4.05
N LYS A 338 -15.96 -28.19 3.74
CA LYS A 338 -16.22 -29.58 4.17
C LYS A 338 -16.32 -29.70 5.70
N MET A 339 -15.50 -28.93 6.42
CA MET A 339 -15.49 -28.94 7.88
C MET A 339 -16.49 -27.96 8.52
N GLY A 340 -17.22 -27.16 7.72
CA GLY A 340 -18.18 -26.17 8.20
C GLY A 340 -17.54 -24.94 8.85
N VAL A 341 -16.28 -24.65 8.54
CA VAL A 341 -15.53 -23.52 9.10
C VAL A 341 -15.65 -22.28 8.19
N PRO A 342 -16.01 -21.10 8.72
CA PRO A 342 -16.05 -19.85 7.96
C PRO A 342 -14.65 -19.46 7.47
N TYR A 343 -14.54 -19.10 6.19
CA TYR A 343 -13.28 -18.62 5.62
C TYR A 343 -13.46 -17.34 4.80
N CYS A 344 -12.43 -16.49 4.79
CA CYS A 344 -12.40 -15.31 3.92
C CYS A 344 -11.06 -15.17 3.20
N ILE A 345 -11.10 -14.57 2.02
CA ILE A 345 -9.93 -14.29 1.19
C ILE A 345 -9.58 -12.80 1.28
N ILE A 346 -8.33 -12.47 1.62
CA ILE A 346 -7.82 -11.10 1.74
C ILE A 346 -6.74 -10.82 0.69
N ARG A 347 -6.79 -9.61 0.11
CA ARG A 347 -5.91 -9.15 -0.97
C ARG A 347 -4.41 -9.04 -0.66
N SER A 348 -3.88 -9.44 0.50
CA SER A 348 -2.45 -9.23 0.73
C SER A 348 -1.86 -10.11 1.82
N LYS A 349 -0.96 -11.03 1.41
CA LYS A 349 -0.14 -11.84 2.31
C LYS A 349 0.81 -11.00 3.16
N ALA A 350 1.25 -9.83 2.64
CA ALA A 350 2.09 -8.91 3.38
C ALA A 350 1.32 -8.23 4.53
N ARG A 351 0.03 -7.90 4.34
CA ARG A 351 -0.82 -7.37 5.42
C ARG A 351 -1.06 -8.40 6.51
N LEU A 352 -1.28 -9.66 6.14
CA LEU A 352 -1.38 -10.76 7.11
C LEU A 352 -0.06 -10.98 7.86
N GLY A 353 1.08 -10.95 7.14
CA GLY A 353 2.41 -11.06 7.73
C GLY A 353 2.68 -10.00 8.81
N LYS A 354 2.27 -8.74 8.57
CA LYS A 354 2.42 -7.65 9.55
C LYS A 354 1.72 -7.94 10.89
N ILE A 355 0.60 -8.66 10.90
CA ILE A 355 -0.10 -9.04 12.14
C ILE A 355 0.80 -9.97 12.96
N VAL A 356 1.39 -10.97 12.32
CA VAL A 356 2.20 -12.01 13.00
C VAL A 356 3.68 -11.70 13.10
N ASN A 357 4.09 -10.45 12.85
CA ASN A 357 5.48 -10.00 12.87
C ASN A 357 6.38 -10.74 11.85
N ARG A 358 5.82 -11.07 10.68
CA ARG A 358 6.54 -11.66 9.53
C ARG A 358 6.43 -10.77 8.30
N LYS A 359 7.31 -10.99 7.32
CA LYS A 359 7.25 -10.27 6.04
C LYS A 359 5.96 -10.62 5.28
N THR A 360 5.61 -11.89 5.26
CA THR A 360 4.44 -12.45 4.57
C THR A 360 3.88 -13.63 5.37
N THR A 361 2.60 -13.92 5.19
CA THR A 361 1.94 -15.12 5.72
C THR A 361 0.79 -15.51 4.82
N SER A 362 0.67 -16.80 4.49
CA SER A 362 -0.35 -17.31 3.57
C SER A 362 -1.73 -17.36 4.22
N CYS A 363 -1.82 -17.90 5.45
CA CYS A 363 -3.10 -18.11 6.14
C CYS A 363 -2.98 -17.81 7.64
N LEU A 364 -4.10 -17.35 8.22
CA LEU A 364 -4.30 -17.13 9.65
C LEU A 364 -5.58 -17.83 10.11
N ALA A 365 -5.63 -18.26 11.36
CA ALA A 365 -6.84 -18.79 11.99
C ALA A 365 -7.04 -18.21 13.39
N LEU A 366 -8.29 -17.89 13.72
CA LEU A 366 -8.72 -17.60 15.08
C LEU A 366 -9.27 -18.88 15.70
N GLN A 367 -8.71 -19.29 16.84
CA GLN A 367 -9.12 -20.49 17.56
C GLN A 367 -10.02 -20.15 18.74
N HIS A 368 -9.51 -19.33 19.66
CA HIS A 368 -10.24 -18.82 20.81
C HIS A 368 -10.13 -17.31 20.84
N ILE A 369 -11.20 -16.65 21.29
CA ILE A 369 -11.30 -15.21 21.40
C ILE A 369 -11.73 -14.83 22.81
N ASN A 370 -11.37 -13.64 23.28
CA ASN A 370 -11.86 -13.14 24.56
C ASN A 370 -13.37 -12.86 24.46
N PRO A 371 -14.13 -13.01 25.56
CA PRO A 371 -15.58 -12.84 25.55
C PRO A 371 -16.02 -11.44 25.07
N GLU A 372 -15.22 -10.40 25.37
CA GLU A 372 -15.46 -9.01 24.96
C GLU A 372 -15.57 -8.84 23.42
N ASP A 373 -14.79 -9.61 22.67
CA ASP A 373 -14.70 -9.49 21.22
C ASP A 373 -15.64 -10.47 20.49
N ARG A 374 -16.36 -11.34 21.20
CA ARG A 374 -17.22 -12.38 20.62
C ARG A 374 -18.30 -11.82 19.71
N ASN A 375 -18.92 -10.69 20.11
CA ASN A 375 -19.93 -10.00 19.31
C ASN A 375 -19.35 -9.42 18.01
N SER A 376 -18.11 -8.91 18.05
CA SER A 376 -17.44 -8.38 16.86
C SER A 376 -17.07 -9.50 15.88
N LEU A 377 -16.64 -10.66 16.40
CA LEU A 377 -16.34 -11.84 15.59
C LEU A 377 -17.62 -12.42 14.98
N ALA A 378 -18.72 -12.52 15.72
CA ALA A 378 -19.98 -13.06 15.23
C ALA A 378 -20.48 -12.29 14.00
N LYS A 379 -20.48 -10.94 14.06
CA LYS A 379 -20.84 -10.08 12.92
C LYS A 379 -19.94 -10.30 11.71
N ILE A 380 -18.63 -10.41 11.93
CA ILE A 380 -17.67 -10.69 10.85
C ILE A 380 -17.92 -12.07 10.25
N VAL A 381 -18.14 -13.09 11.09
CA VAL A 381 -18.37 -14.47 10.65
C VAL A 381 -19.64 -14.58 9.82
N GLU A 382 -20.72 -13.91 10.21
CA GLU A 382 -21.97 -13.87 9.45
C GLU A 382 -21.75 -13.28 8.06
N VAL A 383 -21.14 -12.09 7.97
CA VAL A 383 -20.80 -11.44 6.68
C VAL A 383 -19.85 -12.30 5.85
N VAL A 384 -18.92 -13.03 6.48
CA VAL A 384 -17.97 -13.89 5.77
C VAL A 384 -18.66 -15.15 5.23
N LYS A 385 -19.54 -15.79 6.01
CA LYS A 385 -20.28 -16.99 5.59
C LYS A 385 -21.11 -16.72 4.34
N THR A 386 -21.90 -15.63 4.36
CA THR A 386 -22.75 -15.25 3.22
C THR A 386 -21.95 -14.90 1.97
N ASN A 387 -20.75 -14.34 2.12
CA ASN A 387 -19.90 -13.97 0.98
C ASN A 387 -19.11 -15.14 0.37
N PHE A 388 -18.75 -16.15 1.16
CA PHE A 388 -17.81 -17.20 0.72
C PHE A 388 -18.37 -18.62 0.87
N ASN A 389 -18.77 -19.01 2.08
CA ASN A 389 -19.19 -20.38 2.36
C ASN A 389 -20.49 -20.75 1.63
N ASP A 390 -21.48 -19.86 1.70
CA ASP A 390 -22.81 -20.10 1.14
C ASP A 390 -22.80 -19.95 -0.40
N ARG A 391 -21.89 -19.12 -0.92
CA ARG A 391 -21.71 -18.85 -2.36
C ARG A 391 -20.63 -19.71 -3.01
N PHE A 392 -20.13 -20.73 -2.32
CA PHE A 392 -19.03 -21.54 -2.84
C PHE A 392 -19.41 -22.25 -4.14
N ASP A 393 -20.64 -22.78 -4.24
CA ASP A 393 -21.09 -23.45 -5.46
C ASP A 393 -21.13 -22.47 -6.63
N GLU A 394 -21.71 -21.28 -6.48
CA GLU A 394 -21.68 -20.21 -7.49
C GLU A 394 -20.26 -19.79 -7.91
N ILE A 395 -19.29 -19.88 -7.01
CA ILE A 395 -17.88 -19.55 -7.31
C ILE A 395 -17.22 -20.70 -8.10
N MET A 396 -17.63 -21.93 -7.84
CA MET A 396 -17.06 -23.13 -8.45
C MET A 396 -17.71 -23.48 -9.80
N THR A 397 -19.01 -23.24 -9.93
CA THR A 397 -19.73 -23.31 -11.19
C THR A 397 -19.94 -21.90 -11.68
N SER A 398 -19.34 -21.54 -12.81
CA SER A 398 -19.83 -20.39 -13.56
C SER A 398 -21.27 -20.71 -14.01
N ASP A 399 -22.26 -20.42 -13.17
CA ASP A 399 -23.65 -20.88 -13.32
C ASP A 399 -24.32 -20.42 -14.62
N ASN A 400 -23.73 -19.42 -15.27
CA ASN A 400 -24.16 -18.89 -16.56
C ASN A 400 -23.66 -19.73 -17.77
N ILE A 401 -23.03 -20.88 -17.49
CA ILE A 401 -22.61 -21.86 -18.48
C ILE A 401 -23.47 -23.13 -18.30
N PRO A 402 -24.12 -23.62 -19.35
CA PRO A 402 -24.80 -24.90 -19.31
C PRO A 402 -23.84 -26.02 -18.88
N LYS A 403 -24.27 -26.84 -17.93
CA LYS A 403 -23.49 -28.00 -17.46
C LYS A 403 -23.40 -29.09 -18.53
N ASP A 404 -24.48 -29.23 -19.32
CA ASP A 404 -24.60 -30.14 -20.46
C ASP A 404 -25.05 -29.38 -21.70
N PHE A 405 -24.66 -29.86 -22.89
CA PHE A 405 -25.09 -29.30 -24.18
C PHE A 405 -26.38 -29.92 -24.73
N ARG A 406 -27.08 -30.73 -23.93
CA ARG A 406 -28.36 -31.36 -24.30
C ARG A 406 -29.52 -30.48 -23.82
N ASN A 407 -30.61 -30.45 -24.58
CA ASN A 407 -31.84 -29.72 -24.25
C ASN A 407 -31.61 -28.23 -23.92
N LEU A 408 -30.69 -27.59 -24.65
CA LEU A 408 -30.44 -26.16 -24.55
C LEU A 408 -31.58 -25.38 -25.18
N ARG A 409 -31.90 -24.24 -24.57
CA ARG A 409 -32.85 -23.28 -25.12
C ARG A 409 -32.24 -21.89 -25.05
N ALA A 410 -32.65 -21.02 -25.96
CA ALA A 410 -32.23 -19.63 -26.01
C ALA A 410 -33.39 -18.70 -25.63
N CYS A 411 -33.15 -17.72 -24.77
CA CYS A 411 -34.17 -16.73 -24.39
C CYS A 411 -34.57 -15.85 -25.59
N LEU A 412 -35.87 -15.70 -25.85
CA LEU A 412 -36.39 -14.92 -26.98
C LEU A 412 -36.15 -13.41 -26.87
N VAL A 413 -35.75 -12.91 -25.70
CA VAL A 413 -35.44 -11.48 -25.46
C VAL A 413 -33.94 -11.22 -25.52
N CYS A 414 -33.15 -11.87 -24.66
CA CYS A 414 -31.71 -11.62 -24.56
C CYS A 414 -30.83 -12.63 -25.31
N SER A 415 -31.38 -13.71 -25.86
CA SER A 415 -30.67 -14.83 -26.52
C SER A 415 -29.62 -15.50 -25.66
N MET A 416 -29.72 -15.40 -24.34
CA MET A 416 -28.90 -16.22 -23.44
C MET A 416 -29.30 -17.68 -23.59
N ILE A 417 -28.32 -18.57 -23.61
CA ILE A 417 -28.50 -20.02 -23.71
C ILE A 417 -28.26 -20.65 -22.33
N LYS A 418 -29.24 -21.40 -21.84
CA LYS A 418 -29.15 -22.24 -20.64
C LYS A 418 -29.87 -23.57 -20.89
N SER A 419 -29.65 -24.57 -20.04
CA SER A 419 -30.53 -25.74 -20.01
C SER A 419 -31.92 -25.35 -19.49
N ILE A 420 -32.92 -26.18 -19.79
CA ILE A 420 -34.28 -25.92 -19.30
C ILE A 420 -34.36 -25.86 -17.77
N ASP A 421 -33.68 -26.78 -17.09
CA ASP A 421 -33.64 -26.84 -15.62
C ASP A 421 -32.92 -25.61 -15.02
N GLN A 422 -31.93 -25.06 -15.74
CA GLN A 422 -31.25 -23.82 -15.33
C GLN A 422 -32.16 -22.60 -15.46
N PHE A 423 -33.00 -22.53 -16.49
CA PHE A 423 -34.01 -21.46 -16.59
C PHE A 423 -35.08 -21.59 -15.50
N GLU A 424 -35.54 -22.79 -15.18
CA GLU A 424 -36.54 -23.02 -14.13
C GLU A 424 -36.00 -22.67 -12.73
N SER A 425 -34.75 -23.05 -12.43
CA SER A 425 -34.15 -22.82 -11.11
C SER A 425 -33.63 -21.40 -10.90
N GLN A 426 -32.99 -20.81 -11.92
CA GLN A 426 -32.28 -19.53 -11.79
C GLN A 426 -32.92 -18.40 -12.58
N GLY A 427 -33.79 -18.72 -13.54
CA GLY A 427 -34.31 -17.74 -14.48
C GLY A 427 -33.26 -17.27 -15.49
N CYS A 428 -33.61 -16.23 -16.22
CA CYS A 428 -32.68 -15.58 -17.15
C CYS A 428 -31.95 -14.41 -16.49
N ASP A 429 -30.61 -14.44 -16.45
CA ASP A 429 -29.81 -13.44 -15.72
C ASP A 429 -29.99 -11.99 -16.21
N ASN A 430 -30.49 -11.81 -17.43
CA ASN A 430 -30.77 -10.49 -18.01
C ASN A 430 -32.24 -10.10 -17.96
N CYS A 431 -33.15 -11.07 -17.96
CA CYS A 431 -34.57 -10.85 -18.26
C CYS A 431 -35.51 -11.27 -17.12
N GLU A 432 -34.98 -11.83 -16.03
CA GLU A 432 -35.79 -12.37 -14.95
C GLU A 432 -36.73 -11.33 -14.33
N GLN A 433 -36.30 -10.07 -14.26
CA GLN A 433 -37.09 -8.98 -13.69
C GLN A 433 -38.46 -8.80 -14.35
N PHE A 434 -38.62 -9.17 -15.63
CA PHE A 434 -39.86 -8.99 -16.37
C PHE A 434 -40.44 -10.29 -16.94
N LEU A 435 -39.63 -11.34 -17.13
CA LEU A 435 -40.13 -12.64 -17.59
C LEU A 435 -40.56 -13.56 -16.43
N SER A 436 -40.02 -13.36 -15.22
CA SER A 436 -40.34 -14.15 -14.01
C SER A 436 -40.43 -15.66 -14.29
N MET A 437 -39.38 -16.23 -14.88
CA MET A 437 -39.34 -17.64 -15.31
C MET A 437 -38.99 -18.61 -14.18
N LYS A 438 -38.55 -18.11 -13.03
CA LYS A 438 -38.22 -18.96 -11.88
C LYS A 438 -39.44 -19.74 -11.38
N HIS A 439 -39.23 -21.03 -11.14
CA HIS A 439 -40.22 -21.98 -10.61
C HIS A 439 -41.45 -22.17 -11.51
N ASP A 440 -41.43 -21.67 -12.75
CA ASP A 440 -42.54 -21.76 -13.70
C ASP A 440 -42.02 -22.33 -15.03
N ARG A 441 -42.14 -23.65 -15.16
CA ARG A 441 -41.60 -24.38 -16.30
C ARG A 441 -42.35 -24.07 -17.60
N ASP A 442 -43.64 -23.77 -17.53
CA ASP A 442 -44.44 -23.44 -18.72
C ASP A 442 -44.02 -22.08 -19.29
N LYS A 443 -43.80 -21.08 -18.44
CA LYS A 443 -43.22 -19.80 -18.87
C LYS A 443 -41.83 -19.94 -19.47
N VAL A 444 -41.01 -20.88 -18.99
CA VAL A 444 -39.72 -21.17 -19.61
C VAL A 444 -39.91 -21.64 -21.04
N TYR A 445 -40.87 -22.53 -21.33
CA TYR A 445 -41.14 -22.98 -22.70
C TYR A 445 -41.63 -21.84 -23.60
N ASP A 446 -42.50 -20.97 -23.10
CA ASP A 446 -43.06 -19.84 -23.85
C ASP A 446 -42.03 -18.73 -24.13
N CYS A 447 -41.12 -18.48 -23.18
CA CYS A 447 -40.15 -17.38 -23.26
C CYS A 447 -38.81 -17.77 -23.91
N THR A 448 -38.61 -19.05 -24.22
CA THR A 448 -37.36 -19.59 -24.77
C THR A 448 -37.60 -20.46 -26.00
N SER A 449 -36.62 -20.56 -26.89
CA SER A 449 -36.70 -21.39 -28.10
C SER A 449 -35.60 -22.43 -28.13
N ALA A 450 -35.91 -23.64 -28.59
CA ALA A 450 -34.90 -24.66 -28.91
C ALA A 450 -34.24 -24.39 -30.27
N ASN A 451 -34.86 -23.59 -31.13
CA ASN A 451 -34.38 -23.25 -32.46
C ASN A 451 -33.48 -22.01 -32.38
N PHE A 452 -32.19 -22.25 -32.19
CA PHE A 452 -31.17 -21.20 -32.20
C PHE A 452 -29.94 -21.67 -32.96
N ASP A 453 -29.23 -20.72 -33.56
CA ASP A 453 -28.00 -20.98 -34.31
C ASP A 453 -26.82 -20.23 -33.70
N GLY A 454 -25.66 -20.90 -33.68
CA GLY A 454 -24.39 -20.42 -33.16
C GLY A 454 -24.37 -20.20 -31.65
N MET A 455 -23.19 -20.36 -31.04
CA MET A 455 -22.97 -20.08 -29.61
C MET A 455 -21.80 -19.11 -29.44
N ILE A 456 -22.04 -18.02 -28.72
CA ILE A 456 -21.05 -17.02 -28.34
C ILE A 456 -20.90 -17.07 -26.83
N PHE A 457 -19.70 -17.38 -26.36
CA PHE A 457 -19.37 -17.23 -24.95
C PHE A 457 -18.89 -15.79 -24.68
N LEU A 458 -19.71 -15.02 -23.96
CA LEU A 458 -19.41 -13.64 -23.60
C LEU A 458 -18.74 -13.59 -22.23
N THR A 459 -17.41 -13.47 -22.21
CA THR A 459 -16.63 -13.33 -20.97
C THR A 459 -16.52 -11.88 -20.49
N ASP A 460 -16.22 -10.96 -21.42
CA ASP A 460 -15.99 -9.54 -21.15
C ASP A 460 -16.92 -8.69 -22.05
N PRO A 461 -18.05 -8.19 -21.53
CA PRO A 461 -19.07 -7.50 -22.33
C PRO A 461 -18.58 -6.17 -22.93
N ASP A 462 -17.79 -5.41 -22.17
CA ASP A 462 -17.40 -4.03 -22.52
C ASP A 462 -16.30 -3.98 -23.60
N ASP A 463 -15.35 -4.91 -23.55
CA ASP A 463 -14.17 -4.91 -24.42
C ASP A 463 -14.35 -5.74 -25.71
N SER A 464 -15.28 -6.71 -25.71
CA SER A 464 -15.44 -7.65 -26.82
C SER A 464 -16.01 -6.99 -28.08
N TRP A 465 -15.28 -7.09 -29.20
CA TRP A 465 -15.78 -6.67 -30.51
C TRP A 465 -17.05 -7.44 -30.90
N VAL A 466 -17.06 -8.78 -30.70
CA VAL A 466 -18.23 -9.62 -30.96
C VAL A 466 -19.40 -9.21 -30.08
N GLY A 467 -19.13 -8.86 -28.81
CA GLY A 467 -20.15 -8.38 -27.88
C GLY A 467 -20.81 -7.07 -28.34
N ARG A 468 -20.03 -6.14 -28.88
CA ARG A 468 -20.54 -4.90 -29.48
C ARG A 468 -21.30 -5.16 -30.78
N TRP A 469 -20.76 -6.00 -31.67
CA TRP A 469 -21.39 -6.36 -32.95
C TRP A 469 -22.76 -7.01 -32.75
N GLN A 470 -22.86 -7.93 -31.79
CA GLN A 470 -24.09 -8.66 -31.48
C GLN A 470 -25.02 -7.92 -30.50
N MET A 471 -24.71 -6.67 -30.13
CA MET A 471 -25.46 -5.87 -29.16
C MET A 471 -25.69 -6.57 -27.80
N ILE A 472 -24.73 -7.40 -27.38
CA ILE A 472 -24.74 -8.10 -26.09
C ILE A 472 -23.75 -7.49 -25.08
N SER A 473 -23.11 -6.38 -25.42
CA SER A 473 -22.12 -5.70 -24.56
C SER A 473 -22.67 -5.19 -23.23
N LYS A 474 -23.97 -4.97 -23.10
CA LYS A 474 -24.61 -4.58 -21.82
C LYS A 474 -25.19 -5.75 -21.03
N LYS A 475 -25.01 -6.98 -21.52
CA LYS A 475 -25.60 -8.18 -20.93
C LYS A 475 -24.62 -8.88 -19.99
N LYS A 476 -25.14 -9.74 -19.12
CA LYS A 476 -24.35 -10.53 -18.16
C LYS A 476 -23.42 -11.52 -18.89
N ILE A 477 -22.38 -11.95 -18.20
CA ILE A 477 -21.45 -12.97 -18.70
C ILE A 477 -22.20 -14.28 -18.89
N GLY A 478 -22.00 -14.99 -20.00
CA GLY A 478 -22.70 -16.26 -20.28
C GLY A 478 -22.62 -16.69 -21.74
N ILE A 479 -23.29 -17.80 -22.09
CA ILE A 479 -23.44 -18.23 -23.49
C ILE A 479 -24.65 -17.53 -24.11
N TYR A 480 -24.49 -17.00 -25.32
CA TYR A 480 -25.53 -16.37 -26.11
C TYR A 480 -25.64 -17.00 -27.49
N ALA A 481 -26.84 -17.10 -28.03
CA ALA A 481 -27.05 -17.51 -29.41
C ALA A 481 -26.68 -16.37 -30.39
N ILE A 482 -26.19 -16.73 -31.58
CA ILE A 482 -26.00 -15.78 -32.69
C ILE A 482 -27.37 -15.39 -33.24
N SER A 483 -28.21 -16.38 -33.48
CA SER A 483 -29.57 -16.23 -34.01
C SER A 483 -30.56 -17.04 -33.18
N VAL A 484 -31.77 -16.51 -32.97
CA VAL A 484 -32.84 -17.22 -32.27
C VAL A 484 -34.14 -17.03 -33.03
N SER A 485 -34.80 -18.14 -33.36
CA SER A 485 -36.08 -18.14 -34.05
C SER A 485 -37.23 -18.28 -33.06
N GLY A 486 -38.23 -17.41 -33.18
CA GLY A 486 -39.44 -17.42 -32.35
C GLY A 486 -39.86 -16.02 -31.86
N THR A 487 -41.09 -15.94 -31.34
CA THR A 487 -41.65 -14.71 -30.76
C THR A 487 -42.32 -14.99 -29.43
N LEU A 488 -42.34 -13.99 -28.55
CA LEU A 488 -43.06 -14.09 -27.28
C LEU A 488 -44.58 -14.06 -27.49
N PRO A 489 -45.36 -14.79 -26.68
CA PRO A 489 -46.81 -14.68 -26.65
C PRO A 489 -47.29 -13.25 -26.36
N ASN A 490 -48.41 -12.85 -26.97
CA ASN A 490 -48.96 -11.49 -26.86
C ASN A 490 -49.28 -11.08 -25.41
N ALA A 491 -49.67 -12.02 -24.55
CA ALA A 491 -49.91 -11.77 -23.13
C ALA A 491 -48.65 -11.23 -22.43
N ILE A 492 -47.53 -11.93 -22.60
CA ILE A 492 -46.23 -11.55 -22.01
C ILE A 492 -45.72 -10.25 -22.62
N VAL A 493 -45.94 -10.02 -23.92
CA VAL A 493 -45.58 -8.74 -24.57
C VAL A 493 -46.34 -7.56 -23.96
N SER A 494 -47.62 -7.75 -23.60
CA SER A 494 -48.43 -6.74 -22.91
C SER A 494 -47.87 -6.42 -21.52
N GLU A 495 -47.48 -7.44 -20.76
CA GLU A 495 -46.86 -7.29 -19.44
C GLU A 495 -45.52 -6.54 -19.50
N ILE A 496 -44.66 -6.89 -20.45
CA ILE A 496 -43.38 -6.20 -20.68
C ILE A 496 -43.62 -4.72 -21.00
N ARG A 497 -44.65 -4.43 -21.81
CA ARG A 497 -45.04 -3.05 -22.16
C ARG A 497 -45.57 -2.29 -20.94
N ALA A 498 -46.34 -2.93 -20.07
CA ALA A 498 -46.82 -2.35 -18.82
C ALA A 498 -45.67 -1.97 -17.87
N MET A 499 -44.56 -2.71 -17.89
CA MET A 499 -43.33 -2.39 -17.16
C MET A 499 -42.47 -1.30 -17.82
N GLY A 500 -42.94 -0.68 -18.92
CA GLY A 500 -42.24 0.40 -19.63
C GLY A 500 -41.11 -0.05 -20.56
N MET A 501 -41.07 -1.34 -20.91
CA MET A 501 -40.05 -1.92 -21.79
C MET A 501 -40.65 -2.25 -23.17
N HIS A 502 -39.89 -2.01 -24.24
CA HIS A 502 -40.33 -2.31 -25.61
C HIS A 502 -39.70 -3.61 -26.11
N TYR A 503 -40.51 -4.67 -26.26
CA TYR A 503 -40.08 -5.90 -26.94
C TYR A 503 -40.07 -5.71 -28.45
N LYS A 504 -38.93 -6.00 -29.09
CA LYS A 504 -38.81 -6.02 -30.55
C LYS A 504 -38.77 -7.49 -31.02
N PRO A 505 -39.83 -8.01 -31.67
CA PRO A 505 -39.83 -9.37 -32.21
C PRO A 505 -38.76 -9.51 -33.30
N TYR A 506 -38.25 -10.73 -33.49
CA TYR A 506 -37.26 -11.07 -34.52
C TYR A 506 -35.95 -10.24 -34.49
N MET A 507 -35.62 -9.59 -33.37
CA MET A 507 -34.46 -8.70 -33.29
C MET A 507 -33.14 -9.39 -33.66
N ARG A 508 -33.04 -10.70 -33.41
CA ARG A 508 -31.89 -11.56 -33.72
C ARG A 508 -32.29 -12.81 -34.49
N ASP A 509 -33.38 -12.75 -35.24
CA ASP A 509 -33.71 -13.82 -36.17
C ASP A 509 -33.07 -13.49 -37.53
N THR A 510 -32.12 -14.33 -37.97
CA THR A 510 -31.50 -14.23 -39.29
C THR A 510 -32.27 -15.00 -40.36
N THR A 511 -33.18 -15.90 -39.96
CA THR A 511 -33.96 -16.73 -40.89
C THR A 511 -35.10 -15.96 -41.54
N SER A 512 -35.63 -14.94 -40.85
CA SER A 512 -36.74 -14.11 -41.33
C SER A 512 -36.31 -12.92 -42.21
N LYS A 513 -35.02 -12.80 -42.58
CA LYS A 513 -34.46 -11.69 -43.38
C LYS A 513 -34.14 -12.07 -44.83
N VAL A 514 -34.63 -13.23 -45.29
CA VAL A 514 -34.55 -13.67 -46.68
C VAL A 514 -35.80 -13.23 -47.43
#